data_AF-A0A7K9SW36-F1
#
_entry.id   AF-A0A7K9SW36-F1
#
_cell.length_a   1.000
_cell.length_b   1.000
_cell.length_c   1.000
_cell.angle_alpha   90.00
_cell.angle_beta   90.00
_cell.angle_gamma   90.00
#
_symmetry.space_group_name_H-M   'P 1'
#
loop_
_entity.id
_entity.type
_entity.pdbx_description
1 polymer ?
#
loop_
_entity_poly.entity_id
_entity_poly.type
_entity_poly.pdbx_seq_one_letter_code
_entity_poly.pdbx_strand_id
1 'polypeptide(L)'
;LLVGAPRDAEPVNGTRTGAVYACPLTASTRDCHRLDIELKSEPDKAIIDDMWLGVTVASQRQPAGRVLACAHRYTKVLWSGSEDQRRMVGRCYVRGNDLRLNISDEWQTYHNEMCNSNTDADETGMCQMGTSAGFTANIIYFGAPGAYNWQGVALSLQQINTPTQLSAIMMGGHGVVGVSGGSCAGPVSPGGGFDAGYTAEVGSAVLQQDTVTMVTGAPRYKHMGAVYLLSRSPQQTLQRSLLLPGHQVGSYFGSAVALADLNNDGWQDLVVGAPYYFQRKQEVGGAVYVYMNEVGGFQPEPSLVLTGPSYSAFGFAVASIGDINQDGFQDIAVGAPFEGPGKVYIYHSSAEGLLDKPRQVM
;
A
#
# COMPACT_ATOMS: atom_id res chain seq x y z
N LEU A 1 -5.67 18.64 -4.25
CA LEU A 1 -4.49 17.75 -4.21
C LEU A 1 -4.09 17.53 -2.76
N LEU A 2 -3.78 16.29 -2.36
CA LEU A 2 -3.23 15.97 -1.04
C LEU A 2 -1.80 15.50 -1.21
N VAL A 3 -0.89 15.98 -0.37
CA VAL A 3 0.55 15.68 -0.47
C VAL A 3 1.09 15.32 0.90
N GLY A 4 1.75 14.18 1.02
CA GLY A 4 2.48 13.79 2.22
C GLY A 4 3.88 14.40 2.23
N ALA A 5 4.32 14.86 3.39
CA ALA A 5 5.66 15.38 3.64
C ALA A 5 6.26 14.66 4.87
N PRO A 6 6.75 13.41 4.72
CA PRO A 6 7.09 12.52 5.85
C PRO A 6 8.19 13.03 6.78
N ARG A 7 9.00 13.99 6.32
CA ARG A 7 10.16 14.52 7.08
C ARG A 7 10.02 15.98 7.47
N ASP A 8 8.83 16.53 7.28
CA ASP A 8 8.49 17.90 7.66
C ASP A 8 8.50 18.06 9.19
N ALA A 9 8.75 19.29 9.64
CA ALA A 9 8.83 19.62 11.05
C ALA A 9 7.58 20.34 11.52
N GLU A 10 7.12 20.03 12.73
CA GLU A 10 6.05 20.78 13.39
C GLU A 10 6.45 22.25 13.57
N PRO A 11 5.60 23.22 13.17
CA PRO A 11 5.93 24.64 13.28
C PRO A 11 6.18 25.13 14.72
N VAL A 12 5.55 24.49 15.72
CA VAL A 12 5.55 24.97 17.11
C VAL A 12 6.78 24.52 17.89
N ASN A 13 7.17 23.25 17.77
CA ASN A 13 8.23 22.65 18.58
C ASN A 13 9.42 22.12 17.76
N GLY A 14 9.36 22.15 16.43
CA GLY A 14 10.43 21.70 15.53
C GLY A 14 10.62 20.18 15.46
N THR A 15 9.79 19.38 16.12
CA THR A 15 9.85 17.91 16.06
C THR A 15 9.52 17.43 14.65
N ARG A 16 10.28 16.47 14.10
CA ARG A 16 10.12 16.01 12.71
C ARG A 16 9.11 14.87 12.64
N THR A 17 7.84 15.19 12.89
CA THR A 17 6.75 14.21 12.87
C THR A 17 6.35 13.79 11.45
N GLY A 18 6.59 14.67 10.46
CA GLY A 18 5.97 14.60 9.14
C GLY A 18 4.63 15.34 9.10
N ALA A 19 4.11 15.54 7.90
CA ALA A 19 2.89 16.30 7.70
C ALA A 19 2.12 15.83 6.47
N VAL A 20 0.87 16.25 6.37
CA VAL A 20 0.08 16.17 5.14
C VAL A 20 -0.41 17.57 4.81
N TYR A 21 -0.38 17.92 3.53
CA TYR A 21 -0.82 19.21 3.00
C TYR A 21 -2.02 19.02 2.08
N ALA A 22 -3.00 19.90 2.20
CA ALA A 22 -4.09 20.05 1.25
C ALA A 22 -3.82 21.29 0.40
N CYS A 23 -3.62 21.05 -0.90
CA CYS A 23 -3.39 22.06 -1.91
C CYS A 23 -4.65 22.16 -2.78
N PRO A 24 -5.40 23.27 -2.69
CA PRO A 24 -6.47 23.56 -3.64
C PRO A 24 -5.94 23.54 -5.08
N LEU A 25 -6.77 23.10 -6.04
CA LEU A 25 -6.40 23.14 -7.45
C LEU A 25 -6.67 24.53 -8.02
N THR A 26 -5.93 25.52 -7.55
CA THR A 26 -5.99 26.91 -8.03
C THR A 26 -4.69 27.28 -8.75
N ALA A 27 -4.66 28.48 -9.36
CA ALA A 27 -3.44 29.02 -9.96
C ALA A 27 -2.40 29.49 -8.91
N SER A 28 -2.77 29.54 -7.62
CA SER A 28 -1.85 29.94 -6.55
C SER A 28 -0.86 28.83 -6.24
N THR A 29 0.40 29.20 -6.01
CA THR A 29 1.45 28.26 -5.61
C THR A 29 1.68 28.21 -4.10
N ARG A 30 0.87 28.94 -3.32
CA ARG A 30 1.06 29.14 -1.86
C ARG A 30 -0.19 28.91 -1.03
N ASP A 31 -1.23 28.33 -1.60
CA ASP A 31 -2.49 28.04 -0.92
C ASP A 31 -2.58 26.62 -0.33
N CYS A 32 -1.49 25.85 -0.43
CA CYS A 32 -1.32 24.61 0.32
C CYS A 32 -1.32 24.90 1.83
N HIS A 33 -2.20 24.25 2.57
CA HIS A 33 -2.24 24.33 4.03
C HIS A 33 -2.00 22.97 4.65
N ARG A 34 -1.28 22.98 5.77
CA ARG A 34 -1.01 21.78 6.57
C ARG A 34 -2.31 21.30 7.22
N LEU A 35 -2.59 20.00 7.12
CA LEU A 35 -3.73 19.39 7.80
C LEU A 35 -3.52 19.42 9.32
N ASP A 36 -4.58 19.70 10.05
CA ASP A 36 -4.58 19.67 11.51
C ASP A 36 -4.77 18.23 12.00
N ILE A 37 -3.65 17.54 12.23
CA ILE A 37 -3.60 16.22 12.83
C ILE A 37 -3.04 16.39 14.23
N GLU A 38 -3.91 16.33 15.23
CA GLU A 38 -3.50 16.42 16.63
C GLU A 38 -2.59 15.24 17.01
N LEU A 39 -1.33 15.55 17.31
CA LEU A 39 -0.33 14.61 17.80
C LEU A 39 -0.09 14.89 19.28
N LYS A 40 -0.42 13.92 20.14
CA LYS A 40 -0.10 14.00 21.56
C LYS A 40 1.36 13.63 21.77
N SER A 41 2.17 14.58 22.20
CA SER A 41 3.55 14.33 22.62
C SER A 41 3.55 13.79 24.05
N GLU A 42 3.60 12.47 24.18
CA GLU A 42 3.74 11.77 25.46
C GLU A 42 4.99 10.88 25.38
N PRO A 43 6.21 11.43 25.62
CA PRO A 43 7.47 10.71 25.39
C PRO A 43 7.57 9.36 26.11
N ASP A 44 6.97 9.26 27.30
CA ASP A 44 6.95 8.03 28.10
C ASP A 44 6.03 6.93 27.52
N LYS A 45 5.18 7.27 26.54
CA LYS A 45 4.20 6.37 25.91
C LYS A 45 4.40 6.21 24.41
N ALA A 46 4.89 7.23 23.73
CA ALA A 46 5.05 7.24 22.28
C ALA A 46 6.14 8.20 21.80
N ILE A 47 6.90 7.74 20.81
CA ILE A 47 7.87 8.54 20.05
C ILE A 47 7.22 8.89 18.72
N ILE A 48 7.00 10.19 18.52
CA ILE A 48 6.43 10.77 17.30
C ILE A 48 7.49 11.45 16.41
N ASP A 49 8.71 11.61 16.90
CA ASP A 49 9.82 12.12 16.09
C ASP A 49 10.26 11.08 15.05
N ASP A 50 10.46 11.54 13.81
CA ASP A 50 10.79 10.73 12.63
C ASP A 50 9.81 9.56 12.40
N MET A 51 8.53 9.74 12.76
CA MET A 51 7.47 8.74 12.57
C MET A 51 6.98 8.61 11.12
N TRP A 52 7.37 9.56 10.27
CA TRP A 52 7.07 9.59 8.83
C TRP A 52 5.58 9.76 8.50
N LEU A 53 4.90 10.71 9.16
CA LEU A 53 3.51 11.03 8.84
C LEU A 53 3.38 11.57 7.41
N GLY A 54 2.51 10.92 6.63
CA GLY A 54 2.32 11.21 5.22
C GLY A 54 3.17 10.32 4.29
N VAL A 55 3.81 9.26 4.80
CA VAL A 55 4.49 8.26 3.93
C VAL A 55 3.53 7.63 2.93
N THR A 56 2.28 7.46 3.36
CA THR A 56 1.16 7.03 2.53
C THR A 56 0.02 8.01 2.76
N VAL A 57 -0.55 8.51 1.67
CA VAL A 57 -1.75 9.34 1.67
C VAL A 57 -2.70 8.77 0.64
N ALA A 58 -3.94 8.51 1.04
CA ALA A 58 -4.97 7.96 0.17
C ALA A 58 -6.31 8.66 0.37
N SER A 59 -7.07 8.81 -0.71
CA SER A 59 -8.44 9.36 -0.68
C SER A 59 -9.43 8.30 -1.12
N GLN A 60 -10.60 8.27 -0.52
CA GLN A 60 -11.63 7.26 -0.78
C GLN A 60 -12.34 7.40 -2.14
N ARG A 61 -11.96 8.34 -3.02
CA ARG A 61 -12.48 8.53 -4.40
C ARG A 61 -14.03 8.48 -4.54
N GLN A 62 -14.77 9.00 -3.54
CA GLN A 62 -16.24 9.14 -3.59
C GLN A 62 -16.68 10.50 -3.01
N PRO A 63 -17.88 11.01 -3.35
CA PRO A 63 -18.35 12.34 -2.93
C PRO A 63 -18.40 12.58 -1.40
N ALA A 64 -18.67 11.53 -0.61
CA ALA A 64 -18.62 11.56 0.85
C ALA A 64 -17.42 10.75 1.40
N GLY A 65 -16.35 10.70 0.62
CA GLY A 65 -15.18 9.90 0.90
C GLY A 65 -14.35 10.43 2.07
N ARG A 66 -13.42 9.60 2.53
CA ARG A 66 -12.45 9.91 3.57
C ARG A 66 -11.05 10.07 3.02
N VAL A 67 -10.17 10.60 3.86
CA VAL A 67 -8.74 10.73 3.60
C VAL A 67 -7.97 9.97 4.67
N LEU A 68 -6.92 9.27 4.25
CA LEU A 68 -6.04 8.49 5.10
C LEU A 68 -4.62 9.01 4.99
N ALA A 69 -3.94 9.13 6.13
CA ALA A 69 -2.53 9.43 6.21
C ALA A 69 -1.85 8.49 7.20
N CYS A 70 -0.75 7.87 6.82
CA CYS A 70 -0.04 6.93 7.70
C CYS A 70 1.35 7.41 8.10
N ALA A 71 1.81 6.90 9.24
CA ALA A 71 3.09 7.12 9.89
C ALA A 71 3.66 5.76 10.31
N HIS A 72 4.20 5.01 9.35
CA HIS A 72 4.66 3.63 9.55
C HIS A 72 5.81 3.47 10.58
N ARG A 73 6.50 4.56 10.97
CA ARG A 73 7.57 4.54 11.98
C ARG A 73 7.13 5.06 13.36
N TYR A 74 5.85 5.35 13.53
CA TYR A 74 5.30 5.66 14.86
C TYR A 74 5.60 4.54 15.84
N THR A 75 6.14 4.91 17.00
CA THR A 75 6.73 3.98 17.96
C THR A 75 6.08 4.14 19.33
N LYS A 76 5.59 3.05 19.89
CA LYS A 76 5.10 2.98 21.28
C LYS A 76 6.25 2.67 22.23
N VAL A 77 6.16 3.21 23.44
CA VAL A 77 7.05 2.94 24.57
C VAL A 77 6.22 2.24 25.64
N LEU A 78 6.53 0.98 25.95
CA LEU A 78 5.78 0.18 26.92
C LEU A 78 6.30 0.35 28.35
N TRP A 79 7.62 0.52 28.49
CA TRP A 79 8.28 0.68 29.77
C TRP A 79 9.46 1.64 29.62
N SER A 80 9.41 2.78 30.32
CA SER A 80 10.51 3.73 30.47
C SER A 80 11.33 3.35 31.72
N GLY A 81 12.16 2.31 31.59
CA GLY A 81 13.07 1.80 32.63
C GLY A 81 14.53 1.99 32.25
N SER A 82 15.43 1.10 32.71
CA SER A 82 16.85 1.12 32.29
C SER A 82 17.08 0.65 30.84
N GLU A 83 16.10 -0.02 30.25
CA GLU A 83 16.06 -0.38 28.83
C GLU A 83 14.68 -0.02 28.26
N ASP A 84 14.62 1.00 27.40
CA ASP A 84 13.37 1.39 26.73
C ASP A 84 12.90 0.26 25.79
N GLN A 85 11.77 -0.36 26.10
CA GLN A 85 11.13 -1.27 25.16
C GLN A 85 10.28 -0.47 24.15
N ARG A 86 10.86 -0.30 22.95
CA ARG A 86 10.27 0.42 21.82
C ARG A 86 9.59 -0.54 20.85
N ARG A 87 8.44 -0.14 20.32
CA ARG A 87 7.60 -0.94 19.42
C ARG A 87 7.15 -0.11 18.24
N MET A 88 7.79 -0.32 17.09
CA MET A 88 7.52 0.41 15.85
C MET A 88 6.30 -0.17 15.13
N VAL A 89 5.13 0.03 15.75
CA VAL A 89 3.86 -0.49 15.26
C VAL A 89 3.31 0.29 14.06
N GLY A 90 3.72 1.55 13.90
CA GLY A 90 3.09 2.43 12.91
C GLY A 90 1.66 2.84 13.31
N ARG A 91 1.17 3.90 12.68
CA ARG A 91 -0.17 4.44 12.96
C ARG A 91 -0.73 5.14 11.73
N CYS A 92 -2.04 5.06 11.56
CA CYS A 92 -2.73 5.78 10.51
C CYS A 92 -3.78 6.73 11.07
N TYR A 93 -4.13 7.75 10.31
CA TYR A 93 -5.08 8.80 10.67
C TYR A 93 -6.08 8.96 9.55
N VAL A 94 -7.35 8.76 9.85
CA VAL A 94 -8.45 8.96 8.90
C VAL A 94 -9.15 10.29 9.19
N ARG A 95 -9.55 11.01 8.15
CA ARG A 95 -10.30 12.27 8.19
C ARG A 95 -11.49 12.21 7.24
N GLY A 96 -12.52 13.00 7.56
CA GLY A 96 -13.68 13.15 6.67
C GLY A 96 -13.33 13.90 5.38
N ASN A 97 -14.32 14.06 4.50
CA ASN A 97 -14.17 14.83 3.25
C ASN A 97 -13.83 16.32 3.51
N ASP A 98 -14.23 16.84 4.67
CA ASP A 98 -13.90 18.19 5.15
C ASP A 98 -12.50 18.28 5.78
N LEU A 99 -11.72 17.19 5.74
CA LEU A 99 -10.38 17.04 6.32
C LEU A 99 -10.33 17.18 7.85
N ARG A 100 -11.48 17.12 8.53
CA ARG A 100 -11.56 17.21 10.00
C ARG A 100 -11.78 15.86 10.64
N LEU A 101 -11.45 15.79 11.92
CA LEU A 101 -11.73 14.63 12.76
C LEU A 101 -13.21 14.65 13.14
N ASN A 102 -13.94 13.59 12.76
CA ASN A 102 -15.27 13.34 13.28
C ASN A 102 -15.22 12.13 14.22
N ILE A 103 -15.39 12.37 15.52
CA ILE A 103 -15.32 11.33 16.56
C ILE A 103 -16.45 10.30 16.44
N SER A 104 -17.56 10.63 15.78
CA SER A 104 -18.67 9.69 15.56
C SER A 104 -18.40 8.70 14.41
N ASP A 105 -17.31 8.88 13.66
CA ASP A 105 -16.91 8.00 12.56
C ASP A 105 -15.87 7.00 13.07
N GLU A 106 -16.26 5.75 13.26
CA GLU A 106 -15.41 4.70 13.86
C GLU A 106 -14.11 4.44 13.07
N TRP A 107 -14.13 4.66 11.74
CA TRP A 107 -12.93 4.56 10.92
C TRP A 107 -11.84 5.56 11.35
N GLN A 108 -12.23 6.68 11.97
CA GLN A 108 -11.30 7.72 12.41
C GLN A 108 -10.79 7.52 13.83
N THR A 109 -11.44 6.69 14.65
CA THR A 109 -11.15 6.61 16.09
C THR A 109 -10.59 5.25 16.52
N TYR A 110 -11.15 4.13 16.04
CA TYR A 110 -10.87 2.81 16.62
C TYR A 110 -9.79 2.01 15.87
N HIS A 111 -9.55 2.31 14.60
CA HIS A 111 -8.75 1.44 13.71
C HIS A 111 -7.36 1.98 13.34
N ASN A 112 -6.92 3.01 14.05
CA ASN A 112 -5.66 3.69 13.77
C ASN A 112 -4.42 2.91 14.29
N GLU A 113 -4.61 1.96 15.20
CA GLU A 113 -3.57 1.15 15.86
C GLU A 113 -4.00 -0.33 15.87
N MET A 114 -3.85 -1.05 14.74
CA MET A 114 -4.26 -2.46 14.66
C MET A 114 -3.18 -3.42 15.17
N CYS A 115 -1.91 -3.03 15.12
CA CYS A 115 -0.83 -3.85 15.63
C CYS A 115 -0.75 -3.75 17.16
N ASN A 116 -0.57 -4.91 17.81
CA ASN A 116 -0.52 -4.99 19.25
C ASN A 116 0.88 -4.58 19.75
N SER A 117 0.96 -3.37 20.31
CA SER A 117 2.21 -2.86 20.86
C SER A 117 2.71 -3.64 22.07
N ASN A 118 1.90 -4.46 22.75
CA ASN A 118 2.36 -5.26 23.89
C ASN A 118 3.15 -6.52 23.47
N THR A 119 3.29 -6.75 22.17
CA THR A 119 3.96 -7.93 21.59
C THR A 119 5.32 -7.54 21.03
N ASP A 120 6.15 -8.52 20.70
CA ASP A 120 7.52 -8.31 20.22
C ASP A 120 7.61 -8.41 18.69
N ALA A 121 8.83 -8.43 18.16
CA ALA A 121 9.09 -8.62 16.73
C ALA A 121 8.55 -9.96 16.21
N ASP A 122 8.48 -10.99 17.06
CA ASP A 122 7.93 -12.31 16.74
C ASP A 122 6.43 -12.25 16.37
N GLU A 123 5.71 -11.18 16.77
CA GLU A 123 4.30 -10.96 16.45
C GLU A 123 4.06 -9.62 15.75
N THR A 124 3.44 -8.61 16.38
CA THR A 124 3.06 -7.37 15.69
C THR A 124 3.71 -6.11 16.27
N GLY A 125 4.59 -6.26 17.25
CA GLY A 125 5.28 -5.15 17.92
C GLY A 125 6.16 -4.29 17.01
N MET A 126 6.58 -4.84 15.87
CA MET A 126 7.40 -4.17 14.87
C MET A 126 6.71 -4.09 13.50
N CYS A 127 5.39 -4.14 13.44
CA CYS A 127 4.68 -4.36 12.18
C CYS A 127 4.84 -3.25 11.12
N GLN A 128 5.13 -2.00 11.54
CA GLN A 128 5.20 -0.83 10.65
C GLN A 128 3.96 -0.65 9.76
N MET A 129 2.78 -0.74 10.37
CA MET A 129 1.50 -0.59 9.66
C MET A 129 1.41 0.77 8.97
N GLY A 130 0.92 0.74 7.73
CA GLY A 130 0.73 1.94 6.92
C GLY A 130 1.95 2.31 6.09
N THR A 131 2.88 1.36 5.89
CA THR A 131 3.90 1.45 4.83
C THR A 131 3.23 1.51 3.45
N SER A 132 2.13 0.77 3.29
CA SER A 132 1.16 0.92 2.21
C SER A 132 -0.23 0.90 2.81
N ALA A 133 -1.18 1.60 2.21
CA ALA A 133 -2.55 1.67 2.68
C ALA A 133 -3.45 2.33 1.64
N GLY A 134 -4.75 2.09 1.75
CA GLY A 134 -5.72 2.71 0.86
C GLY A 134 -7.14 2.35 1.20
N PHE A 135 -8.02 2.68 0.25
CA PHE A 135 -9.45 2.48 0.39
C PHE A 135 -10.06 1.81 -0.84
N THR A 136 -11.18 1.14 -0.61
CA THR A 136 -12.22 0.89 -1.61
C THR A 136 -13.51 1.64 -1.22
N ALA A 137 -14.63 1.29 -1.85
CA ALA A 137 -15.95 1.80 -1.47
C ALA A 137 -16.26 1.59 0.03
N ASN A 138 -15.97 0.42 0.56
CA ASN A 138 -16.39 -0.06 1.88
C ASN A 138 -15.28 -0.72 2.71
N ILE A 139 -14.04 -0.73 2.20
CA ILE A 139 -12.88 -1.33 2.85
C ILE A 139 -11.79 -0.28 3.03
N ILE A 140 -11.14 -0.30 4.19
CA ILE A 140 -9.83 0.30 4.40
C ILE A 140 -8.81 -0.82 4.58
N TYR A 141 -7.65 -0.68 3.95
CA TYR A 141 -6.61 -1.71 4.00
C TYR A 141 -5.25 -1.12 4.29
N PHE A 142 -4.38 -1.93 4.88
CA PHE A 142 -3.02 -1.56 5.29
C PHE A 142 -2.04 -2.69 5.00
N GLY A 143 -0.84 -2.32 4.60
CA GLY A 143 0.32 -3.18 4.60
C GLY A 143 1.18 -2.92 5.83
N ALA A 144 1.67 -4.00 6.44
CA ALA A 144 2.49 -3.98 7.65
C ALA A 144 3.66 -4.98 7.48
N PRO A 145 4.75 -4.58 6.81
CA PRO A 145 5.82 -5.49 6.40
C PRO A 145 6.68 -6.03 7.55
N GLY A 146 6.70 -5.36 8.71
CA GLY A 146 7.55 -5.75 9.83
C GLY A 146 6.94 -6.79 10.78
N ALA A 147 5.71 -7.26 10.51
CA ALA A 147 5.02 -8.22 11.36
C ALA A 147 5.65 -9.61 11.27
N TYR A 148 5.60 -10.38 12.36
CA TYR A 148 6.04 -11.77 12.51
C TYR A 148 7.48 -11.98 12.02
N ASN A 149 8.42 -11.25 12.60
CA ASN A 149 9.83 -11.20 12.20
C ASN A 149 10.02 -10.86 10.72
N TRP A 150 9.41 -9.75 10.29
CA TRP A 150 9.46 -9.28 8.92
C TRP A 150 8.83 -10.24 7.90
N GLN A 151 8.00 -11.19 8.36
CA GLN A 151 7.18 -11.96 7.44
C GLN A 151 6.14 -11.08 6.73
N GLY A 152 5.70 -10.03 7.43
CA GLY A 152 4.78 -9.05 6.92
C GLY A 152 3.34 -9.54 6.79
N VAL A 153 2.40 -8.61 6.91
CA VAL A 153 0.98 -8.90 6.81
C VAL A 153 0.26 -7.83 6.01
N ALA A 154 -0.86 -8.25 5.42
CA ALA A 154 -1.81 -7.37 4.78
C ALA A 154 -3.11 -7.40 5.60
N LEU A 155 -3.62 -6.21 5.92
CA LEU A 155 -4.75 -5.99 6.81
C LEU A 155 -5.90 -5.38 6.02
N SER A 156 -7.12 -5.83 6.27
CA SER A 156 -8.32 -5.18 5.73
C SER A 156 -9.40 -5.07 6.78
N LEU A 157 -10.13 -3.97 6.74
CA LEU A 157 -11.29 -3.68 7.57
C LEU A 157 -12.46 -3.38 6.65
N GLN A 158 -13.54 -4.13 6.81
CA GLN A 158 -14.78 -3.90 6.06
C GLN A 158 -15.90 -3.47 6.99
N GLN A 159 -16.67 -2.48 6.57
CA GLN A 159 -17.92 -2.10 7.22
C GLN A 159 -19.02 -3.14 6.92
N ILE A 160 -19.65 -3.72 7.96
CA ILE A 160 -20.71 -4.73 7.83
C ILE A 160 -22.03 -4.16 8.34
N ASN A 161 -23.03 -4.07 7.45
CA ASN A 161 -24.49 -3.91 7.66
C ASN A 161 -25.03 -2.80 8.61
N THR A 162 -24.21 -2.20 9.47
CA THR A 162 -24.49 -1.01 10.27
C THR A 162 -23.27 -0.10 10.27
N PRO A 163 -23.43 1.22 10.54
CA PRO A 163 -22.30 2.16 10.60
C PRO A 163 -21.25 1.82 11.66
N THR A 164 -21.54 0.85 12.54
CA THR A 164 -20.86 0.58 13.81
C THR A 164 -20.29 -0.84 13.92
N GLN A 165 -20.23 -1.62 12.83
CA GLN A 165 -19.62 -2.95 12.85
C GLN A 165 -18.53 -3.08 11.78
N LEU A 166 -17.30 -3.36 12.22
CA LEU A 166 -16.12 -3.52 11.40
C LEU A 166 -15.50 -4.90 11.62
N SER A 167 -15.33 -5.68 10.54
CA SER A 167 -14.56 -6.93 10.60
C SER A 167 -13.12 -6.67 10.17
N ALA A 168 -12.15 -6.95 11.03
CA ALA A 168 -10.74 -6.96 10.64
C ALA A 168 -10.31 -8.37 10.23
N ILE A 169 -9.66 -8.46 9.08
CA ILE A 169 -9.09 -9.71 8.56
C ILE A 169 -7.59 -9.52 8.39
N MET A 170 -6.83 -10.40 9.04
CA MET A 170 -5.36 -10.44 9.02
C MET A 170 -4.90 -11.64 8.18
N MET A 171 -3.80 -11.50 7.44
CA MET A 171 -3.07 -12.65 6.90
C MET A 171 -1.61 -12.65 7.33
N GLY A 172 -1.25 -13.67 8.13
CA GLY A 172 0.13 -14.09 8.42
C GLY A 172 0.35 -15.53 7.90
N GLY A 173 1.62 -15.95 7.81
CA GLY A 173 2.11 -17.04 6.95
C GLY A 173 1.46 -18.43 7.02
N HIS A 174 0.49 -18.70 7.89
CA HIS A 174 -0.18 -20.01 7.97
C HIS A 174 -1.69 -19.98 8.29
N GLY A 175 -2.36 -18.83 8.14
CA GLY A 175 -3.80 -18.78 8.32
C GLY A 175 -4.30 -17.43 8.82
N VAL A 176 -5.58 -17.21 8.59
CA VAL A 176 -6.28 -15.97 8.91
C VAL A 176 -6.73 -15.96 10.35
N VAL A 177 -6.47 -14.85 11.02
CA VAL A 177 -7.01 -14.55 12.34
C VAL A 177 -8.18 -13.60 12.14
N GLY A 178 -9.40 -14.08 12.41
CA GLY A 178 -10.56 -13.20 12.54
C GLY A 178 -10.43 -12.40 13.83
N VAL A 179 -10.42 -11.07 13.73
CA VAL A 179 -10.29 -10.21 14.91
C VAL A 179 -11.68 -9.99 15.52
N SER A 180 -11.92 -10.60 16.67
CA SER A 180 -12.97 -10.14 17.59
C SER A 180 -12.27 -9.51 18.80
N GLY A 181 -12.55 -8.23 19.09
CA GLY A 181 -12.11 -7.59 20.32
C GLY A 181 -10.73 -6.91 20.33
N GLY A 182 -10.31 -6.23 19.25
CA GLY A 182 -9.25 -5.21 19.32
C GLY A 182 -7.82 -5.71 19.59
N SER A 183 -7.55 -7.00 19.46
CA SER A 183 -6.17 -7.54 19.55
C SER A 183 -5.92 -8.56 18.45
N CYS A 184 -4.86 -8.33 17.68
CA CYS A 184 -4.37 -9.19 16.61
C CYS A 184 -3.44 -10.26 17.21
N ALA A 185 -4.00 -11.40 17.64
CA ALA A 185 -3.21 -12.53 18.11
C ALA A 185 -3.67 -13.82 17.43
N GLY A 186 -2.77 -14.44 16.67
CA GLY A 186 -2.95 -15.81 16.21
C GLY A 186 -1.63 -16.44 15.80
N PRO A 187 -1.55 -17.78 15.83
CA PRO A 187 -0.30 -18.52 15.73
C PRO A 187 0.27 -18.44 14.30
N VAL A 188 1.53 -18.04 14.18
CA VAL A 188 2.32 -18.12 12.94
C VAL A 188 3.39 -19.18 13.13
N SER A 189 3.38 -20.20 12.28
CA SER A 189 4.39 -21.27 12.31
C SER A 189 5.75 -20.75 11.83
N PRO A 190 6.86 -21.17 12.45
CA PRO A 190 8.21 -20.80 12.02
C PRO A 190 8.57 -21.61 10.76
N GLY A 191 8.48 -21.01 9.57
CA GLY A 191 8.88 -21.72 8.35
C GLY A 191 8.36 -21.15 7.05
N GLY A 192 8.78 -19.95 6.68
CA GLY A 192 8.55 -19.40 5.36
C GLY A 192 8.51 -17.88 5.43
N GLY A 193 9.56 -17.23 4.94
CA GLY A 193 9.57 -15.77 4.77
C GLY A 193 8.52 -15.38 3.75
N PHE A 194 7.31 -15.09 4.22
CA PHE A 194 6.45 -14.11 3.57
C PHE A 194 7.17 -12.77 3.73
N ASP A 195 7.04 -11.79 2.86
CA ASP A 195 7.52 -10.42 3.13
C ASP A 195 6.41 -9.47 2.73
N ALA A 196 5.17 -9.82 3.09
CA ALA A 196 3.95 -9.20 2.56
C ALA A 196 3.66 -7.84 3.18
N GLY A 197 2.80 -7.04 2.55
CA GLY A 197 2.39 -5.74 3.08
C GLY A 197 3.37 -4.61 2.80
N TYR A 198 4.43 -4.84 2.00
CA TYR A 198 5.23 -3.73 1.47
C TYR A 198 4.36 -2.84 0.58
N THR A 199 3.62 -3.47 -0.33
CA THR A 199 2.50 -2.86 -1.07
C THR A 199 1.21 -3.59 -0.79
N ALA A 200 0.09 -2.89 -0.89
CA ALA A 200 -1.24 -3.44 -0.74
C ALA A 200 -2.20 -2.65 -1.63
N GLU A 201 -3.07 -3.35 -2.33
CA GLU A 201 -4.17 -2.81 -3.12
C GLU A 201 -5.37 -3.78 -3.03
N VAL A 202 -6.59 -3.25 -3.18
CA VAL A 202 -7.80 -4.07 -3.16
C VAL A 202 -8.68 -3.66 -4.33
N GLY A 203 -9.10 -4.64 -5.12
CA GLY A 203 -10.00 -4.46 -6.26
C GLY A 203 -11.03 -5.58 -6.36
N SER A 204 -12.18 -5.29 -6.96
CA SER A 204 -13.14 -6.31 -7.42
C SER A 204 -12.76 -6.80 -8.81
N ALA A 205 -13.36 -7.90 -9.29
CA ALA A 205 -13.11 -8.44 -10.61
C ALA A 205 -11.64 -8.77 -10.91
N VAL A 206 -10.89 -9.20 -9.89
CA VAL A 206 -9.49 -9.67 -10.05
C VAL A 206 -9.47 -11.19 -10.14
N LEU A 207 -9.94 -11.91 -9.11
CA LEU A 207 -10.06 -13.38 -9.15
C LEU A 207 -11.51 -13.84 -9.34
N GLN A 208 -12.47 -13.01 -8.93
CA GLN A 208 -13.91 -13.23 -9.10
C GLN A 208 -14.59 -11.87 -9.28
N GLN A 209 -15.68 -11.80 -10.05
CA GLN A 209 -16.35 -10.52 -10.35
C GLN A 209 -16.96 -9.85 -9.11
N ASP A 210 -17.72 -10.61 -8.31
CA ASP A 210 -18.50 -10.07 -7.21
C ASP A 210 -17.76 -10.02 -5.86
N THR A 211 -16.50 -10.46 -5.82
CA THR A 211 -15.72 -10.46 -4.58
C THR A 211 -14.46 -9.62 -4.71
N VAL A 212 -14.11 -8.97 -3.61
CA VAL A 212 -12.87 -8.21 -3.52
C VAL A 212 -11.69 -9.15 -3.38
N THR A 213 -10.64 -8.84 -4.11
CA THR A 213 -9.33 -9.47 -4.00
C THR A 213 -8.35 -8.46 -3.46
N MET A 214 -7.60 -8.86 -2.44
CA MET A 214 -6.47 -8.10 -1.95
C MET A 214 -5.20 -8.56 -2.65
N VAL A 215 -4.46 -7.62 -3.22
CA VAL A 215 -3.17 -7.84 -3.86
C VAL A 215 -2.10 -7.25 -2.96
N THR A 216 -1.07 -8.02 -2.63
CA THR A 216 0.03 -7.52 -1.80
C THR A 216 1.38 -7.98 -2.32
N GLY A 217 2.31 -7.03 -2.41
CA GLY A 217 3.68 -7.31 -2.81
C GLY A 217 4.56 -7.76 -1.64
N ALA A 218 5.46 -8.68 -1.97
CA ALA A 218 6.50 -9.19 -1.09
C ALA A 218 7.89 -9.14 -1.75
N PRO A 219 8.51 -7.95 -1.83
CA PRO A 219 9.71 -7.72 -2.64
C PRO A 219 10.95 -8.54 -2.23
N ARG A 220 10.96 -9.10 -1.03
CA ARG A 220 12.07 -9.89 -0.48
C ARG A 220 11.83 -11.40 -0.52
N TYR A 221 10.63 -11.84 -0.95
CA TYR A 221 10.29 -13.26 -1.06
C TYR A 221 11.34 -14.00 -1.91
N LYS A 222 11.98 -15.02 -1.30
CA LYS A 222 13.08 -15.81 -1.91
C LYS A 222 14.16 -14.95 -2.58
N HIS A 223 14.38 -13.73 -2.09
CA HIS A 223 15.27 -12.73 -2.66
C HIS A 223 14.94 -12.29 -4.09
N MET A 224 13.85 -12.74 -4.70
CA MET A 224 13.42 -12.39 -6.06
C MET A 224 12.22 -11.46 -6.06
N GLY A 225 11.43 -11.48 -4.98
CA GLY A 225 10.17 -10.76 -4.89
C GLY A 225 8.98 -11.63 -5.33
N ALA A 226 7.79 -11.22 -4.94
CA ALA A 226 6.54 -11.86 -5.36
C ALA A 226 5.34 -10.93 -5.16
N VAL A 227 4.21 -11.32 -5.74
CA VAL A 227 2.89 -10.74 -5.47
C VAL A 227 1.92 -11.85 -5.08
N TYR A 228 1.19 -11.63 -3.99
CA TYR A 228 0.13 -12.51 -3.51
C TYR A 228 -1.23 -11.92 -3.84
N LEU A 229 -2.13 -12.75 -4.39
CA LEU A 229 -3.53 -12.41 -4.55
C LEU A 229 -4.35 -13.23 -3.55
N LEU A 230 -5.15 -12.53 -2.76
CA LEU A 230 -5.87 -13.06 -1.62
C LEU A 230 -7.37 -12.85 -1.85
N SER A 231 -8.14 -13.93 -1.87
CA SER A 231 -9.60 -13.86 -1.93
C SER A 231 -10.21 -14.05 -0.54
N ARG A 232 -11.35 -13.42 -0.29
CA ARG A 232 -12.10 -13.61 0.95
C ARG A 232 -12.94 -14.90 0.86
N SER A 233 -12.67 -15.84 1.74
CA SER A 233 -13.47 -17.04 1.91
C SER A 233 -14.86 -16.73 2.48
N PRO A 234 -15.84 -17.64 2.30
CA PRO A 234 -17.16 -17.54 2.94
C PRO A 234 -17.10 -17.44 4.47
N GLN A 235 -16.04 -17.95 5.10
CA GLN A 235 -15.79 -17.88 6.53
C GLN A 235 -15.19 -16.52 6.97
N GLN A 236 -15.25 -15.50 6.11
CA GLN A 236 -14.71 -14.16 6.36
C GLN A 236 -13.18 -14.18 6.57
N THR A 237 -12.48 -15.05 5.84
CA THR A 237 -11.03 -15.19 5.96
C THR A 237 -10.32 -14.95 4.63
N LEU A 238 -9.26 -14.14 4.58
CA LEU A 238 -8.45 -13.95 3.37
C LEU A 238 -7.60 -15.20 3.10
N GLN A 239 -7.91 -15.99 2.09
CA GLN A 239 -7.10 -17.15 1.71
C GLN A 239 -6.15 -16.79 0.57
N ARG A 240 -4.94 -17.33 0.62
CA ARG A 240 -4.01 -17.22 -0.51
C ARG A 240 -4.59 -17.99 -1.68
N SER A 241 -5.00 -17.26 -2.71
CA SER A 241 -5.55 -17.83 -3.93
C SER A 241 -4.48 -18.02 -4.99
N LEU A 242 -3.57 -17.05 -5.12
CA LEU A 242 -2.50 -17.09 -6.12
C LEU A 242 -1.19 -16.45 -5.62
N LEU A 243 -0.07 -16.92 -6.15
CA LEU A 243 1.25 -16.32 -6.00
C LEU A 243 1.90 -16.18 -7.37
N LEU A 244 2.36 -14.97 -7.68
CA LEU A 244 3.18 -14.67 -8.84
C LEU A 244 4.60 -14.37 -8.36
N PRO A 245 5.57 -15.28 -8.55
CA PRO A 245 6.95 -15.06 -8.14
C PRO A 245 7.69 -14.16 -9.15
N GLY A 246 8.61 -13.33 -8.65
CA GLY A 246 9.57 -12.62 -9.49
C GLY A 246 10.65 -13.56 -10.04
N HIS A 247 11.28 -13.17 -11.15
CA HIS A 247 12.23 -14.01 -11.89
C HIS A 247 13.72 -13.68 -11.66
N GLN A 248 14.03 -12.52 -11.07
CA GLN A 248 15.41 -12.07 -10.89
C GLN A 248 15.70 -11.72 -9.42
N VAL A 249 16.79 -12.29 -8.90
CA VAL A 249 17.30 -12.00 -7.55
C VAL A 249 17.63 -10.51 -7.41
N GLY A 250 17.14 -9.89 -6.35
CA GLY A 250 17.37 -8.48 -6.03
C GLY A 250 16.53 -7.51 -6.85
N SER A 251 15.66 -7.98 -7.74
CA SER A 251 14.84 -7.10 -8.60
C SER A 251 13.77 -6.30 -7.84
N TYR A 252 13.42 -6.77 -6.63
CA TYR A 252 12.44 -6.15 -5.76
C TYR A 252 11.02 -6.16 -6.36
N PHE A 253 10.71 -7.23 -7.08
CA PHE A 253 9.41 -7.47 -7.70
C PHE A 253 8.27 -7.46 -6.67
N GLY A 254 7.22 -6.67 -6.92
CA GLY A 254 6.12 -6.46 -5.99
C GLY A 254 6.24 -5.18 -5.16
N SER A 255 7.27 -4.35 -5.39
CA SER A 255 7.46 -3.10 -4.64
C SER A 255 6.56 -1.96 -5.06
N ALA A 256 5.89 -2.09 -6.20
CA ALA A 256 4.77 -1.28 -6.64
C ALA A 256 3.75 -2.21 -7.32
N VAL A 257 2.46 -1.98 -7.09
CA VAL A 257 1.36 -2.72 -7.73
C VAL A 257 0.29 -1.73 -8.16
N ALA A 258 -0.37 -2.03 -9.29
CA ALA A 258 -1.56 -1.32 -9.76
C ALA A 258 -2.54 -2.32 -10.38
N LEU A 259 -3.82 -2.12 -10.12
CA LEU A 259 -4.92 -2.79 -10.82
C LEU A 259 -5.55 -1.85 -11.86
N ALA A 260 -5.76 -2.35 -13.07
CA ALA A 260 -6.44 -1.64 -14.15
C ALA A 260 -7.05 -2.64 -15.13
N ASP A 261 -8.21 -2.34 -15.70
CA ASP A 261 -8.79 -3.10 -16.81
C ASP A 261 -8.25 -2.54 -18.13
N LEU A 262 -7.16 -3.14 -18.63
CA LEU A 262 -6.35 -2.60 -19.72
C LEU A 262 -6.95 -2.96 -21.09
N ASN A 263 -7.67 -4.07 -21.19
CA ASN A 263 -8.34 -4.52 -22.41
C ASN A 263 -9.86 -4.27 -22.41
N ASN A 264 -10.40 -3.64 -21.36
CA ASN A 264 -11.83 -3.31 -21.18
C ASN A 264 -12.74 -4.54 -21.25
N ASP A 265 -12.31 -5.67 -20.66
CA ASP A 265 -13.09 -6.92 -20.61
C ASP A 265 -13.90 -7.09 -19.32
N GLY A 266 -13.82 -6.11 -18.41
CA GLY A 266 -14.48 -6.09 -17.12
C GLY A 266 -13.70 -6.78 -16.00
N TRP A 267 -12.52 -7.33 -16.29
CA TRP A 267 -11.59 -7.87 -15.30
C TRP A 267 -10.41 -6.93 -15.07
N GLN A 268 -9.93 -6.89 -13.85
CA GLN A 268 -8.75 -6.10 -13.50
C GLN A 268 -7.49 -6.90 -13.83
N ASP A 269 -6.65 -6.34 -14.68
CA ASP A 269 -5.28 -6.78 -14.93
C ASP A 269 -4.34 -6.30 -13.83
N LEU A 270 -3.18 -6.94 -13.75
CA LEU A 270 -2.20 -6.67 -12.71
C LEU A 270 -0.90 -6.13 -13.31
N VAL A 271 -0.46 -4.97 -12.80
CA VAL A 271 0.81 -4.35 -13.14
C VAL A 271 1.72 -4.36 -11.91
N VAL A 272 2.94 -4.88 -12.07
CA VAL A 272 3.89 -5.08 -10.96
C VAL A 272 5.25 -4.44 -11.27
N GLY A 273 5.71 -3.59 -10.35
CA GLY A 273 7.03 -2.96 -10.41
C GLY A 273 8.16 -3.83 -9.86
N ALA A 274 9.31 -3.77 -10.54
CA ALA A 274 10.59 -4.35 -10.11
C ALA A 274 11.73 -3.34 -10.40
N PRO A 275 11.82 -2.25 -9.61
CA PRO A 275 12.70 -1.11 -9.90
C PRO A 275 14.19 -1.45 -9.89
N TYR A 276 14.59 -2.54 -9.24
CA TYR A 276 15.99 -2.98 -9.19
C TYR A 276 16.28 -4.12 -10.17
N TYR A 277 15.34 -4.43 -11.07
CA TYR A 277 15.63 -5.28 -12.21
C TYR A 277 16.79 -4.71 -13.03
N PHE A 278 17.70 -5.56 -13.47
CA PHE A 278 18.88 -5.12 -14.20
C PHE A 278 19.32 -6.14 -15.24
N GLN A 279 19.71 -5.67 -16.42
CA GLN A 279 20.43 -6.48 -17.40
C GLN A 279 21.65 -5.73 -17.92
N ARG A 280 22.84 -6.17 -17.47
CA ARG A 280 24.12 -5.50 -17.77
C ARG A 280 24.40 -5.32 -19.26
N LYS A 281 24.10 -6.33 -20.09
CA LYS A 281 24.44 -6.31 -21.53
C LYS A 281 23.49 -5.46 -22.37
N GLN A 282 22.27 -5.23 -21.89
CA GLN A 282 21.24 -4.48 -22.60
C GLN A 282 21.09 -3.06 -22.07
N GLU A 283 21.91 -2.66 -21.09
CA GLU A 283 21.83 -1.37 -20.40
C GLU A 283 20.41 -1.07 -19.88
N VAL A 284 19.75 -2.10 -19.35
CA VAL A 284 18.40 -2.01 -18.75
C VAL A 284 18.49 -1.83 -17.23
N GLY A 285 17.68 -0.92 -16.69
CA GLY A 285 17.48 -0.70 -15.26
C GLY A 285 16.01 -0.47 -14.93
N GLY A 286 15.47 -1.28 -14.02
CA GLY A 286 14.06 -1.30 -13.68
C GLY A 286 13.20 -2.03 -14.72
N ALA A 287 12.10 -2.61 -14.23
CA ALA A 287 11.11 -3.28 -15.06
C ALA A 287 9.70 -3.13 -14.47
N VAL A 288 8.72 -3.25 -15.36
CA VAL A 288 7.30 -3.42 -15.02
C VAL A 288 6.79 -4.66 -15.74
N TYR A 289 6.09 -5.51 -14.99
CA TYR A 289 5.51 -6.75 -15.47
C TYR A 289 4.00 -6.58 -15.52
N VAL A 290 3.40 -6.92 -16.66
CA VAL A 290 1.95 -6.87 -16.86
C VAL A 290 1.44 -8.29 -16.98
N TYR A 291 0.45 -8.62 -16.16
CA TYR A 291 -0.28 -9.88 -16.19
C TYR A 291 -1.72 -9.57 -16.59
N MET A 292 -2.06 -9.90 -17.83
CA MET A 292 -3.44 -9.80 -18.29
C MET A 292 -4.28 -10.88 -17.61
N ASN A 293 -5.50 -10.51 -17.25
CA ASN A 293 -6.46 -11.38 -16.62
C ASN A 293 -7.21 -12.20 -17.66
N GLU A 294 -7.35 -13.50 -17.42
CA GLU A 294 -8.10 -14.44 -18.26
C GLU A 294 -9.32 -14.94 -17.49
N VAL A 295 -10.30 -14.05 -17.27
CA VAL A 295 -11.58 -14.36 -16.60
C VAL A 295 -11.40 -14.88 -15.16
N GLY A 296 -10.63 -14.13 -14.36
CA GLY A 296 -10.30 -14.45 -12.98
C GLY A 296 -9.03 -15.32 -12.82
N GLY A 297 -8.39 -15.66 -13.94
CA GLY A 297 -7.13 -16.41 -13.98
C GLY A 297 -5.94 -15.52 -14.40
N PHE A 298 -4.75 -15.86 -13.93
CA PHE A 298 -3.51 -15.26 -14.40
C PHE A 298 -2.54 -16.35 -14.81
N GLN A 299 -1.86 -16.14 -15.93
CA GLN A 299 -0.77 -17.02 -16.36
C GLN A 299 0.44 -16.84 -15.42
N PRO A 300 1.26 -17.88 -15.21
CA PRO A 300 2.48 -17.77 -14.40
C PRO A 300 3.49 -16.78 -14.98
N GLU A 301 3.55 -16.68 -16.31
CA GLU A 301 4.40 -15.74 -17.03
C GLU A 301 3.65 -14.44 -17.33
N PRO A 302 4.35 -13.29 -17.29
CA PRO A 302 3.76 -12.01 -17.64
C PRO A 302 3.40 -11.96 -19.14
N SER A 303 2.28 -11.31 -19.45
CA SER A 303 1.86 -11.04 -20.83
C SER A 303 2.79 -10.04 -21.51
N LEU A 304 3.34 -9.09 -20.74
CA LEU A 304 4.27 -8.08 -21.23
C LEU A 304 5.27 -7.69 -20.13
N VAL A 305 6.52 -7.44 -20.53
CA VAL A 305 7.55 -6.87 -19.65
C VAL A 305 8.09 -5.60 -20.28
N LEU A 306 7.87 -4.48 -19.60
CA LEU A 306 8.42 -3.18 -19.95
C LEU A 306 9.73 -2.97 -19.19
N THR A 307 10.71 -2.35 -19.82
CA THR A 307 12.02 -2.12 -19.23
C THR A 307 12.45 -0.67 -19.41
N GLY A 308 13.15 -0.13 -18.41
CA GLY A 308 13.68 1.22 -18.44
C GLY A 308 15.18 1.28 -18.71
N PRO A 309 15.73 2.49 -18.93
CA PRO A 309 17.16 2.70 -19.05
C PRO A 309 17.93 2.31 -17.78
N SER A 310 19.22 2.00 -17.93
CA SER A 310 20.12 1.74 -16.80
C SER A 310 20.02 2.82 -15.73
N TYR A 311 20.02 2.39 -14.47
CA TYR A 311 19.98 3.27 -13.28
C TYR A 311 18.75 4.17 -13.17
N SER A 312 17.72 4.00 -14.00
CA SER A 312 16.48 4.80 -13.96
C SER A 312 15.55 4.45 -12.78
N ALA A 313 15.68 3.22 -12.26
CA ALA A 313 14.70 2.56 -11.39
C ALA A 313 13.28 2.58 -11.96
N PHE A 314 13.14 2.39 -13.27
CA PHE A 314 11.83 2.25 -13.91
C PHE A 314 10.97 1.18 -13.22
N GLY A 315 9.70 1.53 -12.94
CA GLY A 315 8.80 0.68 -12.15
C GLY A 315 8.90 0.90 -10.64
N PHE A 316 9.55 1.99 -10.19
CA PHE A 316 9.58 2.37 -8.77
C PHE A 316 8.19 2.75 -8.23
N ALA A 317 7.37 3.34 -9.10
CA ALA A 317 5.96 3.59 -8.86
C ALA A 317 5.17 3.21 -10.12
N VAL A 318 4.02 2.58 -9.93
CA VAL A 318 3.05 2.31 -10.99
C VAL A 318 1.68 2.80 -10.52
N ALA A 319 0.88 3.34 -11.42
CA ALA A 319 -0.46 3.82 -11.10
C ALA A 319 -1.41 3.60 -12.27
N SER A 320 -2.62 3.12 -11.96
CA SER A 320 -3.77 3.26 -12.87
C SER A 320 -4.20 4.72 -12.89
N ILE A 321 -4.19 5.31 -14.09
CA ILE A 321 -4.54 6.73 -14.32
C ILE A 321 -5.91 6.89 -14.99
N GLY A 322 -6.62 5.77 -15.22
CA GLY A 322 -7.88 5.73 -15.93
C GLY A 322 -7.70 5.94 -17.43
N ASP A 323 -8.81 6.08 -18.15
CA ASP A 323 -8.83 6.37 -19.58
C ASP A 323 -8.55 7.86 -19.83
N ILE A 324 -7.27 8.22 -19.99
CA ILE A 324 -6.88 9.64 -20.08
C ILE A 324 -7.03 10.22 -21.49
N ASN A 325 -7.09 9.36 -22.52
CA ASN A 325 -7.27 9.76 -23.92
C ASN A 325 -8.72 9.57 -24.40
N GLN A 326 -9.61 9.03 -23.56
CA GLN A 326 -11.03 8.81 -23.79
C GLN A 326 -11.30 7.83 -24.94
N ASP A 327 -10.47 6.79 -25.07
CA ASP A 327 -10.62 5.75 -26.09
C ASP A 327 -11.37 4.50 -25.62
N GLY A 328 -11.72 4.45 -24.33
CA GLY A 328 -12.44 3.36 -23.69
C GLY A 328 -11.55 2.34 -22.95
N PHE A 329 -10.22 2.50 -22.94
CA PHE A 329 -9.30 1.61 -22.25
C PHE A 329 -8.60 2.32 -21.08
N GLN A 330 -8.34 1.62 -19.98
CA GLN A 330 -7.61 2.24 -18.86
C GLN A 330 -6.11 2.30 -19.18
N ASP A 331 -5.51 3.43 -18.86
CA ASP A 331 -4.08 3.68 -19.06
C ASP A 331 -3.30 3.59 -17.75
N ILE A 332 -1.98 3.47 -17.88
CA ILE A 332 -1.07 3.43 -16.73
C ILE A 332 0.05 4.48 -16.83
N ALA A 333 0.53 4.90 -15.66
CA ALA A 333 1.75 5.67 -15.50
C ALA A 333 2.83 4.85 -14.78
N VAL A 334 4.08 4.98 -15.23
CA VAL A 334 5.25 4.34 -14.63
C VAL A 334 6.30 5.37 -14.29
N GLY A 335 6.77 5.38 -13.04
CA GLY A 335 7.82 6.26 -12.56
C GLY A 335 9.23 5.68 -12.73
N ALA A 336 10.16 6.55 -13.13
CA ALA A 336 11.60 6.32 -13.20
C ALA A 336 12.33 7.46 -12.47
N PRO A 337 12.32 7.46 -11.13
CA PRO A 337 12.73 8.62 -10.33
C PRO A 337 14.22 8.97 -10.45
N PHE A 338 15.06 8.04 -10.93
CA PHE A 338 16.51 8.25 -11.04
C PHE A 338 16.96 8.50 -12.48
N GLU A 339 16.05 8.61 -13.45
CA GLU A 339 16.38 9.02 -14.81
C GLU A 339 16.48 10.54 -14.92
N GLY A 340 17.69 11.09 -14.85
CA GLY A 340 17.90 12.54 -14.87
C GLY A 340 17.25 13.22 -13.66
N PRO A 341 16.34 14.20 -13.84
CA PRO A 341 15.58 14.80 -12.73
C PRO A 341 14.44 13.90 -12.21
N GLY A 342 14.25 12.71 -12.79
CA GLY A 342 13.10 11.85 -12.60
C GLY A 342 12.13 12.00 -13.77
N LYS A 343 11.60 10.88 -14.27
CA LYS A 343 10.66 10.84 -15.40
C LYS A 343 9.42 10.02 -15.08
N VAL A 344 8.34 10.33 -15.79
CA VAL A 344 7.11 9.52 -15.79
C VAL A 344 6.75 9.12 -17.21
N TYR A 345 6.51 7.84 -17.40
CA TYR A 345 6.12 7.24 -18.67
C TYR A 345 4.61 6.97 -18.66
N ILE A 346 3.91 7.44 -19.68
CA ILE A 346 2.49 7.17 -19.87
C ILE A 346 2.34 6.12 -20.97
N TYR A 347 1.65 5.04 -20.65
CA TYR A 347 1.34 3.97 -21.58
C TYR A 347 -0.16 3.92 -21.80
N HIS A 348 -0.57 3.97 -23.07
CA HIS A 348 -1.96 3.71 -23.43
C HIS A 348 -2.21 2.21 -23.61
N SER A 349 -3.47 1.82 -23.45
CA SER A 349 -3.91 0.45 -23.68
C SER A 349 -4.81 0.34 -24.93
N SER A 350 -5.18 -0.89 -25.28
CA SER A 350 -6.08 -1.22 -26.38
C SER A 350 -6.81 -2.53 -26.08
N ALA A 351 -7.68 -2.99 -26.98
CA ALA A 351 -8.38 -4.27 -26.83
C ALA A 351 -7.43 -5.48 -26.70
N GLU A 352 -6.20 -5.36 -27.21
CA GLU A 352 -5.14 -6.37 -27.07
C GLU A 352 -4.34 -6.26 -25.75
N GLY A 353 -4.66 -5.29 -24.88
CA GLY A 353 -3.96 -5.00 -23.63
C GLY A 353 -3.03 -3.79 -23.72
N LEU A 354 -2.04 -3.73 -22.82
CA LEU A 354 -1.12 -2.59 -22.74
C LEU A 354 -0.17 -2.51 -23.94
N LEU A 355 0.02 -1.31 -24.50
CA LEU A 355 0.99 -1.08 -25.56
C LEU A 355 2.43 -1.10 -25.04
N ASP A 356 3.36 -1.63 -25.84
CA ASP A 356 4.78 -1.82 -25.47
C ASP A 356 5.61 -0.51 -25.48
N LYS A 357 5.07 0.56 -26.07
CA LYS A 357 5.74 1.85 -26.21
C LYS A 357 5.02 2.95 -25.44
N PRO A 358 5.76 3.79 -24.70
CA PRO A 358 5.16 4.93 -24.03
C PRO A 358 4.66 5.92 -25.07
N ARG A 359 3.50 6.50 -24.79
CA ARG A 359 2.87 7.52 -25.62
C ARG A 359 3.34 8.91 -25.24
N GLN A 360 3.71 9.08 -23.98
CA GLN A 360 4.31 10.30 -23.48
C GLN A 360 5.38 9.98 -22.43
N VAL A 361 6.44 10.79 -22.40
CA VAL A 361 7.44 10.79 -21.33
C VAL A 361 7.49 12.22 -20.80
N MET A 362 7.24 12.38 -19.51
CA MET A 362 7.23 13.65 -18.80
C MET A 362 8.49 13.81 -17.95
#